data_AF-A0A6A3H583-F1
#
_entry.id   AF-A0A6A3H583-F1
#
_cell.length_a   1.000
_cell.length_b   1.000
_cell.length_c   1.000
_cell.angle_alpha   90.00
_cell.angle_beta   90.00
_cell.angle_gamma   90.00
#
_symmetry.space_group_name_H-M   'P 1'
#
loop_
_entity.id
_entity.type
_entity.pdbx_description
1 polymer ?
#
loop_
_entity_poly.entity_id
_entity_poly.type
_entity_poly.pdbx_seq_one_letter_code
_entity_poly.pdbx_strand_id
1 'polypeptide(L)' 'HHFIRENVERGTVKVEYVDTKNQLADILTKALGTKTLKFLRDGNGIKEKVTVP' A
#
# COMPACT_ATOMS: atom_id res chain seq x y z
N HIS A 1 20.49 0.58 19.46
CA HIS A 1 19.17 -0.05 19.29
C HIS A 1 18.52 0.54 18.04
N HIS A 2 18.55 -0.19 16.93
CA HIS A 2 17.97 0.20 15.65
C HIS A 2 16.96 -0.86 15.22
N PHE A 3 15.78 -0.85 15.84
CA PHE A 3 14.76 -1.89 15.69
C PHE A 3 14.53 -2.33 14.23
N ILE A 4 14.33 -1.38 13.30
CA ILE A 4 14.11 -1.73 11.88
C ILE A 4 15.36 -2.34 11.24
N ARG A 5 16.55 -1.78 11.45
CA ARG A 5 17.80 -2.28 10.88
C ARG A 5 18.10 -3.70 11.38
N GLU A 6 17.96 -3.94 12.67
CA GLU A 6 18.18 -5.25 13.30
C GLU A 6 17.21 -6.31 12.76
N ASN A 7 15.95 -5.94 12.48
CA ASN A 7 14.99 -6.85 11.86
C ASN A 7 15.27 -7.13 10.37
N VAL A 8 15.86 -6.17 9.65
CA VAL A 8 16.33 -6.36 8.28
C VAL A 8 17.56 -7.28 8.26
N GLU A 9 18.53 -7.06 9.13
CA GLU A 9 19.72 -7.91 9.28
C GLU A 9 19.35 -9.35 9.66
N ARG A 10 18.35 -9.53 10.53
CA ARG A 10 17.78 -10.85 10.87
C ARG A 10 16.94 -11.48 9.76
N GLY A 11 16.64 -10.76 8.68
CA GLY A 11 15.76 -11.23 7.60
C GLY A 11 14.28 -11.34 8.00
N THR A 12 13.88 -10.79 9.16
CA THR A 12 12.48 -10.74 9.59
C THR A 12 11.68 -9.70 8.80
N VAL A 13 12.36 -8.66 8.31
CA VAL A 13 11.79 -7.63 7.44
C VAL A 13 12.62 -7.57 6.15
N LYS A 14 11.95 -7.57 5.01
CA LYS A 14 12.58 -7.26 3.71
C LYS A 14 12.21 -5.84 3.32
N VAL A 15 13.19 -5.07 2.85
CA VAL A 15 12.97 -3.74 2.32
C VAL A 15 13.08 -3.81 0.80
N GLU A 16 12.06 -3.30 0.11
CA GLU A 16 12.02 -3.20 -1.34
C GLU A 16 11.64 -1.78 -1.74
N TYR A 17 12.23 -1.30 -2.82
CA TYR A 17 11.82 -0.03 -3.39
C TYR A 17 10.48 -0.20 -4.12
N VAL A 18 9.54 0.70 -3.83
CA VAL A 18 8.26 0.81 -4.53
C VAL A 18 8.15 2.26 -5.00
N ASP A 19 7.86 2.47 -6.28
CA ASP A 19 7.65 3.82 -6.79
C ASP A 19 6.36 4.42 -6.23
N THR A 20 6.31 5.74 -6.15
CA THR A 20 5.19 6.46 -5.53
C THR A 20 3.83 6.17 -6.16
N LYS A 21 3.78 5.85 -7.46
CA LYS A 21 2.48 5.57 -8.12
C LYS A 21 1.92 4.21 -7.73
N ASN A 22 2.79 3.26 -7.39
CA ASN A 22 2.43 1.89 -7.06
C ASN A 22 2.44 1.61 -5.55
N GLN A 23 2.63 2.63 -4.71
CA GLN A 23 2.61 2.49 -3.25
C GLN A 23 1.17 2.27 -2.73
N LEU A 24 0.72 1.02 -2.75
CA LEU A 24 -0.64 0.60 -2.36
C LEU A 24 -1.08 1.07 -0.96
N ALA A 25 -0.13 1.22 -0.03
CA ALA A 25 -0.39 1.71 1.34
C ALA A 25 -0.82 3.18 1.41
N ASP A 26 -0.64 3.96 0.33
CA ASP A 26 -1.03 5.37 0.29
C ASP A 26 -2.54 5.56 0.48
N ILE A 27 -3.35 4.53 0.18
CA ILE A 27 -4.79 4.54 0.44
C ILE A 27 -5.15 4.76 1.91
N LEU A 28 -4.27 4.37 2.85
CA LEU A 28 -4.50 4.48 4.29
C LEU A 28 -3.78 5.67 4.93
N THR A 29 -2.85 6.30 4.23
CA THR A 29 -1.90 7.25 4.83
C THR A 29 -1.93 8.65 4.20
N LYS A 30 -2.60 8.82 3.06
CA LYS A 30 -2.64 10.08 2.31
C LYS A 30 -4.06 10.48 1.91
N ALA A 31 -4.28 11.78 1.75
CA ALA A 31 -5.43 12.31 1.05
C ALA A 31 -5.19 12.21 -0.47
N LEU A 32 -5.84 11.25 -1.12
CA LEU A 32 -5.65 10.97 -2.54
C LEU A 32 -6.80 11.53 -3.39
N GLY A 33 -6.46 11.99 -4.59
CA GLY A 33 -7.46 12.29 -5.62
C GLY A 33 -8.18 11.02 -6.09
N THR A 34 -9.41 11.17 -6.58
CA THR A 34 -10.30 10.04 -6.94
C THR A 34 -9.69 9.06 -7.95
N LYS A 35 -8.95 9.56 -8.95
CA LYS A 35 -8.28 8.71 -9.94
C LYS A 35 -7.20 7.83 -9.31
N THR A 36 -6.33 8.40 -8.49
CA THR A 36 -5.26 7.67 -7.79
C THR A 36 -5.85 6.71 -6.77
N LEU A 37 -6.85 7.15 -6.02
CA LEU A 37 -7.56 6.30 -5.06
C LEU A 37 -8.17 5.07 -5.76
N LYS A 38 -8.85 5.25 -6.90
CA LYS A 38 -9.42 4.15 -7.68
C LYS A 38 -8.33 3.18 -8.13
N PHE A 39 -7.24 3.67 -8.73
CA PHE A 39 -6.13 2.84 -9.19
C PHE A 39 -5.53 2.00 -8.05
N LEU A 40 -5.21 2.61 -6.91
CA LEU A 40 -4.63 1.90 -5.76
C LEU A 40 -5.64 0.95 -5.11
N ARG A 41 -6.92 1.32 -5.03
CA ARG A 41 -7.98 0.45 -4.51
C ARG A 41 -8.11 -0.83 -5.34
N ASP A 42 -8.13 -0.69 -6.67
CA ASP A 42 -8.21 -1.81 -7.59
C ASP A 42 -6.95 -2.70 -7.47
N GLY A 43 -5.76 -2.09 -7.33
CA GLY A 43 -4.50 -2.80 -7.06
C GLY A 43 -4.46 -3.54 -5.70
N ASN A 44 -5.21 -3.05 -4.70
CA ASN A 44 -5.40 -3.74 -3.42
C ASN A 44 -6.48 -4.84 -3.48
N GLY A 45 -7.14 -5.06 -4.63
CA GLY A 45 -8.21 -6.04 -4.77
C GLY A 45 -9.52 -5.65 -4.05
N ILE A 46 -9.66 -4.39 -3.63
CA ILE A 46 -10.85 -3.90 -2.96
C ILE A 46 -11.91 -3.63 -4.03
N LYS A 47 -12.94 -4.48 -4.05
CA LYS A 47 -14.04 -4.37 -5.01
C LYS A 47 -15.10 -3.39 -4.53
N GLU A 48 -15.70 -2.68 -5.47
CA GLU A 48 -16.93 -1.94 -5.18
C GLU A 48 -18.01 -2.92 -4.76
N LYS A 49 -18.85 -2.51 -3.80
CA LYS A 49 -20.02 -3.30 -3.44
C LYS A 49 -20.88 -3.45 -4.68
N VAL A 50 -21.15 -4.70 -5.06
CA VAL A 50 -22.20 -5.01 -6.02
C VAL A 50 -23.52 -4.73 -5.31
N THR A 51 -24.08 -3.56 -5.52
CA THR A 51 -25.48 -3.29 -5.18
C THR A 51 -26.32 -4.05 -6.20
N VAL A 52 -26.85 -5.19 -5.77
CA VAL A 52 -27.94 -5.85 -6.49
C VAL A 52 -29.17 -4.91 -6.45
N PRO A 53 -29.88 -4.71 -7.59
CA PRO A 53 -31.08 -3.87 -7.63
C PRO A 53 -32.13 -4.25 -6.60
#